data_AF-S7NFM1-F1
#
_entry.id   AF-S7NFM1-F1
#
_cell.length_a   1.000
_cell.length_b   1.000
_cell.length_c   1.000
_cell.angle_alpha   90.00
_cell.angle_beta   90.00
_cell.angle_gamma   90.00
#
_symmetry.space_group_name_H-M   'P 1'
#
loop_
_entity.id
_entity.type
_entity.pdbx_description
1 polymer ?
#
loop_
_entity_poly.entity_id
_entity_poly.type
_entity_poly.pdbx_seq_one_letter_code
_entity_poly.pdbx_strand_id
1 'polypeptide(L)'
;MWGRERHGGGVLGPSRADTALLSVGLLTPGFTAAEPLVRGVLAPGLTDDVLFLARGWSRVTAHTCFILNISFPATGCQKLIEVDDERKLRTFYEKRMATEVAADALGEEWKGYVVRISGGNDKQGFPMKQGVLTHGRVRLLLSKGHSCYRPRRTGERKRKSVRGCIVDANLSVLNLVIVKKGEKDIPGLTDTTVPRRLGPKRASRIRKLFNLSKEDDVRKYVVRKPLNKEGKKPRTKAPKIQRLVTPRVLQHKRRRIALKNQRAKKNKEEAAEYAKLLAKRMKEAKEKRQEQIAKRRRLSSLRASTSKSESSQK
;
A
#
# COMPACT_ATOMS: atom_id res chain seq x y z
N MET A 1 -43.45 0.90 10.24
CA MET A 1 -44.12 0.01 9.26
C MET A 1 -43.26 -0.03 8.00
N TRP A 2 -42.53 -1.06 7.59
CA TRP A 2 -42.37 -2.45 8.00
C TRP A 2 -40.90 -2.81 7.75
N GLY A 3 -40.27 -3.47 8.74
CA GLY A 3 -39.01 -4.16 8.54
C GLY A 3 -39.19 -5.34 7.57
N ARG A 4 -38.11 -5.70 6.88
CA ARG A 4 -38.06 -6.96 6.15
C ARG A 4 -36.74 -7.66 6.45
N GLU A 5 -36.83 -8.49 7.48
CA GLU A 5 -35.94 -9.63 7.71
C GLU A 5 -35.94 -10.53 6.47
N ARG A 6 -34.77 -11.05 6.12
CA ARG A 6 -34.64 -12.35 5.48
C ARG A 6 -33.45 -13.07 6.09
N HIS A 7 -33.77 -14.07 6.90
CA HIS A 7 -32.89 -15.14 7.34
C HIS A 7 -32.68 -16.18 6.23
N GLY A 8 -31.55 -16.90 6.33
CA GLY A 8 -31.16 -18.06 5.55
C GLY A 8 -29.70 -17.91 5.07
N GLY A 9 -28.67 -18.54 5.63
CA GLY A 9 -28.61 -19.72 6.51
C GLY A 9 -27.89 -20.86 5.77
N GLY A 10 -26.62 -21.09 6.11
CA GLY A 10 -25.85 -22.31 5.78
C GLY A 10 -24.85 -22.19 4.62
N VAL A 11 -23.68 -22.83 4.60
CA VAL A 11 -22.91 -23.65 5.55
C VAL A 11 -21.42 -23.57 5.10
N LEU A 12 -20.49 -23.65 6.05
CA LEU A 12 -19.03 -23.65 5.86
C LEU A 12 -18.49 -25.03 5.42
N GLY A 13 -17.41 -25.02 4.62
CA GLY A 13 -16.33 -26.03 4.62
C GLY A 13 -16.11 -26.80 3.30
N PRO A 14 -14.96 -27.47 3.12
CA PRO A 14 -13.60 -26.93 3.25
C PRO A 14 -12.67 -27.29 2.04
N SER A 15 -11.44 -26.78 2.15
CA SER A 15 -10.20 -27.06 1.41
C SER A 15 -10.06 -28.39 0.66
N ARG A 16 -9.52 -28.34 -0.56
CA ARG A 16 -8.72 -29.44 -1.14
C ARG A 16 -7.38 -28.92 -1.64
N ALA A 17 -6.34 -29.47 -1.04
CA ALA A 17 -4.97 -29.44 -1.51
C ALA A 17 -4.80 -30.62 -2.47
N ASP A 18 -4.21 -30.38 -3.64
CA ASP A 18 -3.76 -31.43 -4.54
C ASP A 18 -2.26 -31.65 -4.31
N THR A 19 -1.94 -32.70 -3.56
CA THR A 19 -0.65 -33.37 -3.54
C THR A 19 -0.75 -34.62 -4.40
N ALA A 20 0.03 -34.68 -5.47
CA ALA A 20 0.24 -35.90 -6.24
C ALA A 20 1.30 -36.77 -5.53
N LEU A 21 0.92 -38.01 -5.21
CA LEU A 21 1.80 -39.10 -4.83
C LEU A 21 1.93 -40.04 -6.03
N LEU A 22 3.16 -40.38 -6.41
CA LEU A 22 3.50 -41.62 -7.09
C LEU A 22 4.22 -42.51 -6.08
N SER A 23 3.60 -43.66 -5.81
CA SER A 23 4.23 -44.88 -5.29
C SER A 23 5.27 -45.39 -6.30
N VAL A 24 6.30 -46.17 -5.97
CA VAL A 24 6.28 -47.56 -5.48
C VAL A 24 7.72 -47.91 -5.01
N GLY A 25 7.87 -48.72 -3.96
CA GLY A 25 9.13 -49.45 -3.71
C GLY A 25 9.41 -49.83 -2.25
N LEU A 26 8.68 -50.83 -1.75
CA LEU A 26 8.92 -51.54 -0.49
C LEU A 26 10.15 -52.44 -0.56
N LEU A 27 10.94 -52.51 0.53
CA LEU A 27 11.32 -53.76 1.22
C LEU A 27 12.06 -53.42 2.54
N THR A 28 11.70 -54.16 3.58
CA THR A 28 11.90 -53.97 5.03
C THR A 28 13.06 -54.86 5.58
N PRO A 29 13.18 -55.19 6.89
CA PRO A 29 13.76 -54.41 8.00
C PRO A 29 14.76 -55.22 8.91
N GLY A 30 15.26 -54.60 10.00
CA GLY A 30 15.87 -55.28 11.18
C GLY A 30 16.83 -54.33 11.93
N PHE A 31 16.57 -53.75 13.12
CA PHE A 31 16.48 -54.33 14.49
C PHE A 31 17.59 -55.39 14.71
N THR A 32 18.58 -55.20 15.60
CA THR A 32 18.50 -55.04 17.06
C THR A 32 19.81 -54.48 17.67
N ALA A 33 19.70 -53.88 18.86
CA ALA A 33 20.81 -53.56 19.75
C ALA A 33 21.14 -54.74 20.70
N ALA A 34 22.41 -54.90 21.10
CA ALA A 34 22.89 -55.25 22.46
C ALA A 34 24.37 -55.75 22.47
N GLU A 35 25.18 -55.07 23.29
CA GLU A 35 26.45 -55.36 24.02
C GLU A 35 26.83 -56.83 24.40
N PRO A 36 27.93 -57.14 25.14
CA PRO A 36 29.33 -56.62 25.26
C PRO A 36 30.41 -57.75 25.44
N LEU A 37 31.63 -57.40 25.95
CA LEU A 37 32.73 -58.22 26.55
C LEU A 37 33.83 -58.72 25.57
N VAL A 38 35.15 -58.71 25.82
CA VAL A 38 35.92 -58.71 27.09
C VAL A 38 37.43 -58.44 26.89
N ARG A 39 38.08 -57.90 27.95
CA ARG A 39 39.52 -57.90 28.36
C ARG A 39 40.56 -57.24 27.42
N GLY A 40 41.42 -56.32 27.84
CA GLY A 40 41.89 -55.94 29.18
C GLY A 40 43.38 -56.23 29.34
N VAL A 41 44.22 -55.19 29.48
CA VAL A 41 45.52 -55.23 30.17
C VAL A 41 45.70 -53.87 30.89
N LEU A 42 45.73 -53.91 32.23
CA LEU A 42 46.21 -52.86 33.15
C LEU A 42 47.76 -52.88 33.15
N ALA A 43 48.51 -51.81 33.48
CA ALA A 43 48.58 -51.12 34.78
C ALA A 43 49.58 -49.88 34.70
N PRO A 44 50.04 -49.22 35.81
CA PRO A 44 49.60 -47.86 36.19
C PRO A 44 50.71 -46.84 36.59
N GLY A 45 50.32 -45.58 36.83
CA GLY A 45 50.84 -44.74 37.95
C GLY A 45 52.00 -43.74 37.70
N LEU A 46 51.72 -42.44 37.91
CA LEU A 46 52.47 -41.47 38.78
C LEU A 46 51.75 -40.09 38.72
N THR A 47 50.96 -39.73 39.74
CA THR A 47 51.21 -38.69 40.78
C THR A 47 51.12 -37.21 40.35
N ASP A 48 50.04 -36.58 40.81
CA ASP A 48 49.94 -35.32 41.58
C ASP A 48 50.14 -33.93 40.92
N ASP A 49 49.03 -33.17 40.96
CA ASP A 49 48.88 -31.82 41.50
C ASP A 49 49.88 -30.71 41.14
N VAL A 50 49.42 -29.74 40.34
CA VAL A 50 49.48 -28.32 40.74
C VAL A 50 48.23 -27.57 40.28
N LEU A 51 47.47 -27.16 41.29
CA LEU A 51 46.35 -26.23 41.28
C LEU A 51 46.79 -24.83 40.78
N PHE A 52 45.87 -24.14 40.09
CA PHE A 52 45.66 -22.69 40.20
C PHE A 52 46.78 -21.73 39.73
N LEU A 53 46.54 -21.06 38.60
CA LEU A 53 46.65 -19.60 38.57
C LEU A 53 45.69 -18.99 37.55
N ALA A 54 44.64 -18.39 38.09
CA ALA A 54 43.75 -17.47 37.40
C ALA A 54 44.56 -16.40 36.65
N ARG A 55 44.43 -16.36 35.32
CA ARG A 55 44.84 -15.21 34.51
C ARG A 55 43.65 -14.74 33.71
N GLY A 56 43.32 -13.48 33.95
CA GLY A 56 42.07 -12.84 33.58
C GLY A 56 41.75 -13.01 32.11
N TRP A 57 40.55 -13.54 31.85
CA TRP A 57 39.78 -13.08 30.72
C TRP A 57 39.43 -11.61 30.97
N SER A 58 40.30 -10.73 30.50
CA SER A 58 39.94 -9.36 30.18
C SER A 58 38.69 -9.44 29.30
N ARG A 59 37.56 -9.10 29.90
CA ARG A 59 36.30 -8.83 29.22
C ARG A 59 36.64 -7.90 28.06
N VAL A 60 36.71 -8.42 26.83
CA VAL A 60 36.77 -7.60 25.63
C VAL A 60 35.54 -6.72 25.73
N THR A 61 35.74 -5.46 26.13
CA THR A 61 34.71 -4.45 26.10
C THR A 61 34.19 -4.48 24.68
N ALA A 62 32.96 -4.93 24.48
CA ALA A 62 32.30 -4.86 23.19
C ALA A 62 32.35 -3.39 22.78
N HIS A 63 33.29 -3.05 21.91
CA HIS A 63 33.40 -1.72 21.35
C HIS A 63 32.04 -1.44 20.75
N THR A 64 31.45 -0.32 21.17
CA THR A 64 30.13 0.09 20.68
C THR A 64 30.30 0.63 19.27
N CYS A 65 30.56 -0.27 18.33
CA CYS A 65 30.69 0.07 16.92
C CYS A 65 29.37 0.68 16.47
N PHE A 66 29.42 1.96 16.10
CA PHE A 66 28.28 2.73 15.67
C PHE A 66 28.32 2.85 14.15
N ILE A 67 27.27 2.41 13.47
CA ILE A 67 27.24 2.38 12.02
C ILE A 67 26.50 3.60 11.49
N LEU A 68 27.16 4.38 10.65
CA LEU A 68 26.56 5.49 9.91
C LEU A 68 26.20 5.04 8.51
N ASN A 69 24.90 5.00 8.20
CA ASN A 69 24.42 4.76 6.85
C ASN A 69 24.10 6.10 6.18
N ILE A 70 25.00 6.56 5.31
CA ILE A 70 24.95 7.90 4.72
C ILE A 70 24.50 7.79 3.28
N SER A 71 23.53 8.62 2.89
CA SER A 71 23.02 8.70 1.52
C SER A 71 23.15 10.10 0.94
N PHE A 72 23.48 10.17 -0.35
CA PHE A 72 23.47 11.41 -1.11
C PHE A 72 22.34 11.37 -2.16
N PRO A 73 21.20 12.06 -1.92
CA PRO A 73 20.02 11.93 -2.78
C PRO A 73 20.21 12.53 -4.19
N ALA A 74 21.20 13.41 -4.39
CA ALA A 74 21.48 14.00 -5.70
C ALA A 74 22.10 12.99 -6.67
N THR A 75 23.07 12.18 -6.22
CA THR A 75 23.70 11.12 -7.01
C THR A 75 22.99 9.77 -6.90
N GLY A 76 22.25 9.54 -5.80
CA GLY A 76 21.58 8.28 -5.51
C GLY A 76 22.51 7.20 -4.92
N CYS A 77 23.72 7.58 -4.53
CA CYS A 77 24.69 6.70 -3.88
C CYS A 77 24.49 6.64 -2.37
N GLN A 78 24.93 5.54 -1.77
CA GLN A 78 24.92 5.33 -0.33
C GLN A 78 26.22 4.63 0.10
N LYS A 79 26.67 4.92 1.31
CA LYS A 79 27.87 4.33 1.91
C LYS A 79 27.63 4.10 3.39
N LEU A 80 28.07 2.94 3.85
CA LEU A 80 28.05 2.55 5.24
C LEU A 80 29.46 2.78 5.80
N ILE A 81 29.55 3.49 6.92
CA ILE A 81 30.80 3.83 7.59
C ILE A 81 30.69 3.38 9.03
N GLU A 82 31.68 2.63 9.49
CA GLU A 82 31.81 2.23 10.88
C GLU A 82 32.61 3.31 11.61
N VAL A 83 32.07 3.79 12.72
CA VAL A 83 32.68 4.84 13.55
C VAL A 83 32.72 4.35 14.99
N ASP A 84 33.93 4.15 15.49
CA ASP A 84 34.16 3.71 16.86
C ASP A 84 34.49 4.88 17.82
N ASP A 85 34.91 6.03 17.28
CA ASP A 85 35.27 7.21 18.07
C ASP A 85 34.03 8.00 18.51
N GLU A 86 33.77 8.00 19.82
CA GLU A 86 32.65 8.69 20.45
C GLU A 86 32.70 10.22 20.24
N ARG A 87 33.88 10.83 20.10
CA ARG A 87 34.01 12.28 19.87
C ARG A 87 33.31 12.72 18.59
N LYS A 88 33.42 11.88 17.55
CA LYS A 88 32.76 12.10 16.25
C LYS A 88 31.24 11.94 16.35
N LEU A 89 30.78 11.05 17.23
CA LEU A 89 29.36 10.73 17.41
C LEU A 89 28.63 11.74 18.32
N ARG A 90 29.35 12.37 19.25
CA ARG A 90 28.78 13.29 20.25
C ARG A 90 27.98 14.44 19.62
N THR A 91 28.37 14.91 18.45
CA THR A 91 27.64 15.96 17.70
C THR A 91 26.21 15.55 17.32
N PHE A 92 25.96 14.24 17.15
CA PHE A 92 24.64 13.71 16.81
C PHE A 92 23.77 13.40 18.03
N TYR A 93 24.37 13.26 19.22
CA TYR A 93 23.61 12.96 20.44
C TYR A 93 22.70 14.12 20.83
N GLU A 94 21.58 13.77 21.48
CA GLU A 94 20.52 14.69 21.92
C GLU A 94 19.81 15.45 20.77
N LYS A 95 20.23 15.23 19.52
CA LYS A 95 19.53 15.74 18.34
C LYS A 95 18.32 14.86 18.04
N ARG A 96 17.31 15.48 17.43
CA ARG A 96 16.11 14.79 16.98
C ARG A 96 16.25 14.37 15.52
N MET A 97 15.49 13.36 15.13
CA MET A 97 15.26 13.07 13.71
C MET A 97 14.75 14.31 12.96
N ALA A 98 15.17 14.43 11.71
CA ALA A 98 14.99 15.56 10.80
C ALA A 98 15.75 16.85 11.15
N THR A 99 16.63 16.85 12.17
CA THR A 99 17.54 17.97 12.43
C THR A 99 18.76 17.93 11.49
N GLU A 100 19.16 19.10 11.01
CA GLU A 100 20.39 19.30 10.24
C GLU A 100 21.56 19.53 11.20
N VAL A 101 22.67 18.85 10.94
CA VAL A 101 23.88 18.82 11.77
C VAL A 101 25.09 18.96 10.85
N ALA A 102 26.07 19.75 11.26
CA ALA A 102 27.35 19.85 10.55
C ALA A 102 28.13 18.54 10.73
N ALA A 103 28.63 17.98 9.62
CA ALA A 103 29.36 16.71 9.61
C ALA A 103 30.87 16.87 9.78
N ASP A 104 31.36 18.09 10.00
CA ASP A 104 32.79 18.42 10.07
C ASP A 104 33.56 17.59 11.10
N ALA A 105 32.88 17.16 12.18
CA ALA A 105 33.48 16.36 13.24
C ALA A 105 33.78 14.89 12.84
N LEU A 106 33.24 14.40 11.72
CA LEU A 106 33.47 13.01 11.29
C LEU A 106 34.88 12.80 10.71
N GLY A 107 35.45 13.83 10.06
CA GLY A 107 36.75 13.80 9.41
C GLY A 107 36.95 15.01 8.49
N GLU A 108 38.17 15.20 7.99
CA GLU A 108 38.50 16.32 7.10
C GLU A 108 37.78 16.24 5.74
N GLU A 109 37.49 15.03 5.27
CA GLU A 109 36.72 14.81 4.04
C GLU A 109 35.24 15.24 4.18
N TRP A 110 34.74 15.37 5.41
CA TRP A 110 33.38 15.80 5.73
C TRP A 110 33.28 17.31 5.99
N LYS A 111 34.36 18.06 5.81
CA LYS A 111 34.37 19.51 6.01
C LYS A 111 33.41 20.22 5.04
N GLY A 112 32.53 21.05 5.59
CA GLY A 112 31.50 21.79 4.86
C GLY A 112 30.27 20.97 4.50
N TYR A 113 30.22 19.68 4.86
CA TYR A 113 29.02 18.86 4.64
C TYR A 113 27.99 19.09 5.73
N VAL A 114 26.73 19.28 5.33
CA VAL A 114 25.60 19.32 6.24
C VAL A 114 24.75 18.08 6.02
N VAL A 115 24.55 17.31 7.09
CA VAL A 115 23.75 16.09 7.08
C VAL A 115 22.49 16.27 7.90
N ARG A 116 21.41 15.66 7.45
CA ARG A 116 20.15 15.56 8.19
C ARG A 116 19.98 14.16 8.74
N ILE A 117 19.68 14.07 10.02
CA ILE A 117 19.37 12.79 10.67
C ILE A 117 18.02 12.28 10.15
N SER A 118 18.01 11.18 9.41
CA SER A 118 16.78 10.65 8.80
C SER A 118 16.07 9.60 9.66
N GLY A 119 16.80 8.96 10.59
CA GLY A 119 16.31 7.89 11.45
C GLY A 119 17.43 6.92 11.80
N GLY A 120 17.07 5.72 12.24
CA GLY A 120 18.05 4.73 12.67
C GLY A 120 17.38 3.49 13.25
N ASN A 121 18.22 2.55 13.66
CA ASN A 121 17.83 1.33 14.34
C ASN A 121 18.57 1.23 15.67
N ASP A 122 17.81 0.84 16.69
CA ASP A 122 18.34 0.48 18.00
C ASP A 122 19.19 -0.81 17.91
N LYS A 123 20.02 -1.11 18.92
CA LYS A 123 20.88 -2.31 18.99
C LYS A 123 20.10 -3.62 18.82
N GLN A 124 18.85 -3.67 19.31
CA GLN A 124 17.94 -4.81 19.15
C GLN A 124 17.07 -4.71 17.88
N GLY A 125 17.42 -3.84 16.93
CA GLY A 125 16.78 -3.71 15.62
C GLY A 125 15.47 -2.92 15.58
N PHE A 126 14.99 -2.38 16.70
CA PHE A 126 13.77 -1.57 16.72
C PHE A 126 13.99 -0.23 15.99
N PRO A 127 13.16 0.13 15.01
CA PRO A 127 13.33 1.35 14.23
C PRO A 127 12.94 2.59 15.04
N MET A 128 13.61 3.70 14.78
CA MET A 128 13.22 5.03 15.29
C MET A 128 11.94 5.54 14.62
N LYS A 129 11.15 6.32 15.36
CA LYS A 129 9.93 6.96 14.85
C LYS A 129 9.84 8.43 15.20
N GLN A 130 9.57 9.23 14.17
CA GLN A 130 9.36 10.67 14.33
C GLN A 130 8.15 10.97 15.24
N GLY A 131 8.34 11.96 16.12
CA GLY A 131 7.31 12.44 17.06
C GLY A 131 7.27 11.71 18.40
N VAL A 132 8.11 10.68 18.61
CA VAL A 132 8.27 10.03 19.91
C VAL A 132 9.44 10.68 20.65
N LEU A 133 9.13 11.64 21.52
CA LEU A 133 10.12 12.50 22.19
C LEU A 133 10.82 11.84 23.39
N THR A 134 11.30 10.61 23.21
CA THR A 134 12.06 9.88 24.22
C THR A 134 13.39 9.42 23.63
N HIS A 135 14.38 9.16 24.48
CA HIS A 135 15.56 8.41 24.07
C HIS A 135 15.19 6.94 23.92
N GLY A 136 14.56 6.31 24.93
CA GLY A 136 14.25 4.88 24.96
C GLY A 136 13.12 4.40 24.02
N ARG A 137 12.63 3.19 24.29
CA ARG A 137 11.54 2.55 23.52
C ARG A 137 10.20 2.76 24.19
N VAL A 138 9.17 2.88 23.35
CA VAL A 138 7.77 2.96 23.78
C VAL A 138 6.91 2.00 22.97
N ARG A 139 5.79 1.55 23.54
CA ARG A 139 4.82 0.70 22.85
C ARG A 139 3.64 1.53 22.35
N LEU A 140 3.52 1.68 21.03
CA LEU A 140 2.46 2.47 20.41
C LEU A 140 1.47 1.56 19.67
N LEU A 141 0.19 1.95 19.67
CA LEU A 141 -0.85 1.29 18.87
C LEU A 141 -0.83 1.85 17.44
N LEU A 142 -0.24 1.10 16.50
CA LEU A 142 -0.05 1.54 15.12
C LEU A 142 -1.16 1.01 14.20
N SER A 143 -1.65 1.86 13.31
CA SER A 143 -2.61 1.56 12.23
C SER A 143 -1.99 1.72 10.83
N LYS A 144 -2.79 1.53 9.77
CA LYS A 144 -2.37 1.74 8.38
C LYS A 144 -1.92 3.18 8.14
N GLY A 145 -0.73 3.36 7.55
CA GLY A 145 -0.19 4.67 7.16
C GLY A 145 0.83 5.23 8.16
N HIS A 146 0.89 4.72 9.39
CA HIS A 146 1.99 5.04 10.29
C HIS A 146 3.28 4.35 9.88
N SER A 147 4.42 5.02 10.11
CA SER A 147 5.75 4.40 10.00
C SER A 147 5.93 3.24 11.00
N CYS A 148 6.87 2.33 10.68
CA CYS A 148 7.27 1.17 11.48
C CYS A 148 6.24 0.01 11.55
N TYR A 149 5.13 0.12 10.81
CA TYR A 149 4.12 -0.94 10.74
C TYR A 149 3.46 -1.03 9.35
N ARG A 150 3.21 -2.26 8.91
CA ARG A 150 2.39 -2.56 7.74
C ARG A 150 1.30 -3.56 8.17
N PRO A 151 0.01 -3.17 8.13
CA PRO A 151 -1.08 -4.06 8.52
C PRO A 151 -1.21 -5.25 7.58
N ARG A 152 -1.65 -6.39 8.10
CA ARG A 152 -1.90 -7.61 7.33
C ARG A 152 -3.35 -7.70 6.91
N ARG A 153 -4.28 -7.24 7.74
CA ARG A 153 -5.71 -7.12 7.43
C ARG A 153 -6.16 -5.67 7.34
N THR A 154 -7.24 -5.41 6.61
CA THR A 154 -7.85 -4.08 6.57
C THR A 154 -8.43 -3.73 7.94
N GLY A 155 -8.17 -2.51 8.40
CA GLY A 155 -8.60 -2.04 9.73
C GLY A 155 -7.75 -2.51 10.91
N GLU A 156 -6.77 -3.41 10.70
CA GLU A 156 -5.92 -3.92 11.79
C GLU A 156 -5.09 -2.81 12.45
N ARG A 157 -5.12 -2.77 13.78
CA ARG A 157 -4.22 -1.97 14.62
C ARG A 157 -3.41 -2.90 15.51
N LYS A 158 -2.10 -2.67 15.61
CA LYS A 158 -1.20 -3.51 16.42
C LYS A 158 -0.32 -2.68 17.33
N ARG A 159 -0.25 -3.04 18.61
CA ARG A 159 0.66 -2.42 19.58
C ARG A 159 2.07 -2.95 19.36
N LYS A 160 3.01 -2.09 18.95
CA LYS A 160 4.41 -2.46 18.69
C LYS A 160 5.38 -1.56 19.45
N SER A 161 6.52 -2.13 19.85
CA SER A 161 7.64 -1.38 20.42
C SER A 161 8.39 -0.62 19.31
N VAL A 162 8.72 0.63 19.58
CA VAL A 162 9.37 1.54 18.65
C VAL A 162 10.37 2.40 19.42
N ARG A 163 11.53 2.71 18.82
CA ARG A 163 12.54 3.59 19.43
C ARG A 163 12.13 5.05 19.24
N GLY A 164 12.41 5.89 20.24
CA GLY A 164 12.16 7.33 20.15
C GLY A 164 12.97 8.03 19.07
N CYS A 165 12.68 9.32 18.86
CA CYS A 165 13.32 10.13 17.82
C CYS A 165 14.60 10.83 18.27
N ILE A 166 14.92 10.81 19.57
CA ILE A 166 16.13 11.42 20.12
C ILE A 166 17.28 10.43 19.96
N VAL A 167 18.38 10.91 19.39
CA VAL A 167 19.60 10.12 19.15
C VAL A 167 20.39 9.98 20.44
N ASP A 168 20.90 8.78 20.67
CA ASP A 168 21.58 8.34 21.87
C ASP A 168 22.63 7.26 21.49
N ALA A 169 23.59 6.99 22.36
CA ALA A 169 24.68 6.02 22.15
C ALA A 169 24.16 4.56 22.03
N ASN A 170 22.91 4.32 22.42
CA ASN A 170 22.28 3.00 22.39
C ASN A 170 21.72 2.60 21.01
N LEU A 171 22.08 3.30 19.93
CA LEU A 171 21.74 2.88 18.57
C LEU A 171 22.82 1.94 18.00
N SER A 172 22.44 1.16 16.99
CA SER A 172 23.40 0.38 16.19
C SER A 172 23.65 1.05 14.84
N VAL A 173 22.59 1.56 14.20
CA VAL A 173 22.70 2.25 12.91
C VAL A 173 22.02 3.62 12.99
N LEU A 174 22.69 4.65 12.51
CA LEU A 174 22.12 5.97 12.28
C LEU A 174 22.10 6.27 10.78
N ASN A 175 20.92 6.56 10.25
CA ASN A 175 20.72 6.88 8.84
C ASN A 175 20.82 8.39 8.63
N LEU A 176 21.80 8.84 7.84
CA LEU A 176 22.06 10.24 7.54
C LEU A 176 21.79 10.54 6.05
N VAL A 177 21.31 11.75 5.78
CA VAL A 177 21.06 12.25 4.42
C VAL A 177 21.84 13.54 4.23
N ILE A 178 22.75 13.57 3.26
CA ILE A 178 23.48 14.80 2.92
C ILE A 178 22.51 15.80 2.27
N VAL A 179 22.44 17.01 2.83
CA VAL A 179 21.61 18.12 2.34
C VAL A 179 22.45 19.12 1.55
N LYS A 180 23.64 19.45 2.05
CA LYS A 180 24.60 20.33 1.38
C LYS A 180 25.91 19.59 1.17
N LYS A 181 26.45 19.71 -0.05
CA LYS A 181 27.76 19.15 -0.43
C LYS A 181 28.86 20.08 0.10
N GLY A 182 29.89 19.50 0.70
CA GLY A 182 31.11 20.22 1.09
C GLY A 182 32.09 20.39 -0.09
N GLU A 183 33.31 20.81 0.24
CA GLU A 183 34.34 21.15 -0.75
C GLU A 183 35.00 19.91 -1.38
N LYS A 184 35.40 18.94 -0.54
CA LYS A 184 36.08 17.71 -0.99
C LYS A 184 35.07 16.64 -1.38
N ASP A 185 35.36 15.90 -2.42
CA ASP A 185 34.55 14.76 -2.85
C ASP A 185 34.85 13.50 -2.01
N ILE A 186 33.81 12.71 -1.72
CA ILE A 186 33.87 11.53 -0.86
C ILE A 186 33.73 10.27 -1.73
N PRO A 187 34.72 9.36 -1.69
CA PRO A 187 34.75 8.19 -2.55
C PRO A 187 33.57 7.26 -2.27
N GLY A 188 32.85 6.94 -3.33
CA GLY A 188 31.65 6.09 -3.32
C GLY A 188 30.35 6.78 -2.94
N LEU A 189 30.36 8.09 -2.65
CA LEU A 189 29.15 8.87 -2.35
C LEU A 189 28.91 9.99 -3.37
N THR A 190 29.89 10.90 -3.54
CA THR A 190 29.72 12.07 -4.40
C THR A 190 30.38 11.90 -5.76
N ASP A 191 31.40 11.05 -5.87
CA ASP A 191 32.16 10.83 -7.10
C ASP A 191 31.34 10.18 -8.23
N THR A 192 30.53 9.18 -7.88
CA THR A 192 29.75 8.41 -8.85
C THR A 192 28.28 8.83 -8.81
N THR A 193 27.63 8.83 -9.97
CA THR A 193 26.21 9.13 -10.12
C THR A 193 25.47 7.90 -10.62
N VAL A 194 24.43 7.48 -9.89
CA VAL A 194 23.58 6.35 -10.26
C VAL A 194 22.32 6.90 -10.95
N PRO A 195 22.15 6.68 -12.26
CA PRO A 195 20.99 7.22 -12.97
C PRO A 195 19.69 6.56 -12.52
N ARG A 196 18.60 7.34 -12.53
CA ARG A 196 17.26 6.83 -12.20
C ARG A 196 16.83 5.76 -13.20
N ARG A 197 16.55 4.55 -12.69
CA ARG A 197 16.20 3.37 -13.51
C ARG A 197 14.94 3.54 -14.37
N LEU A 198 13.93 4.27 -13.89
CA LEU A 198 12.62 4.37 -14.54
C LEU A 198 12.24 5.82 -14.84
N GLY A 199 11.84 6.06 -16.08
CA GLY A 199 11.25 7.32 -16.51
C GLY A 199 9.76 7.47 -16.13
N PRO A 200 9.18 8.64 -16.40
CA PRO A 200 7.77 8.91 -16.13
C PRO A 200 6.83 8.05 -17.00
N LYS A 201 5.80 7.46 -16.37
CA LYS A 201 4.77 6.64 -17.05
C LYS A 201 3.52 7.41 -17.48
N ARG A 202 3.17 8.49 -16.77
CA ARG A 202 1.94 9.26 -17.00
C ARG A 202 2.19 10.34 -18.06
N ALA A 203 1.29 10.52 -19.02
CA ALA A 203 1.43 11.49 -20.10
C ALA A 203 1.80 12.91 -19.60
N SER A 204 1.12 13.39 -18.55
CA SER A 204 1.41 14.71 -17.98
C SER A 204 2.79 14.83 -17.32
N ARG A 205 3.35 13.73 -16.79
CA ARG A 205 4.71 13.75 -16.23
C ARG A 205 5.79 13.70 -17.32
N ILE A 206 5.50 13.07 -18.45
CA ILE A 206 6.38 13.07 -19.62
C ILE A 206 6.47 14.50 -20.18
N ARG A 207 5.33 15.18 -20.35
CA ARG A 207 5.28 16.58 -20.80
C ARG A 207 6.09 17.51 -19.90
N LYS A 208 5.93 17.39 -18.58
CA LYS A 208 6.70 18.20 -17.61
C LYS A 208 8.20 17.92 -17.64
N LEU A 209 8.64 16.70 -17.97
CA LEU A 209 10.07 16.36 -17.96
C LEU A 209 10.79 17.00 -19.14
N PHE A 210 10.15 17.03 -20.31
CA PHE A 210 10.72 17.58 -21.56
C PHE A 210 10.19 18.97 -21.91
N ASN A 211 9.48 19.63 -20.99
CA ASN A 211 8.83 20.94 -21.19
C ASN A 211 7.97 21.02 -22.48
N LEU A 212 7.25 19.94 -22.79
CA LEU A 212 6.42 19.85 -24.00
C LEU A 212 5.12 20.65 -23.88
N SER A 213 4.66 21.17 -25.02
CA SER A 213 3.33 21.76 -25.17
C SER A 213 2.22 20.70 -25.10
N LYS A 214 0.95 21.12 -25.21
CA LYS A 214 -0.18 20.17 -25.17
C LYS A 214 -0.40 19.48 -26.51
N GLU A 215 0.05 20.12 -27.57
CA GLU A 215 -0.07 19.77 -28.98
C GLU A 215 0.93 18.66 -29.33
N ASP A 216 2.09 18.63 -28.65
CA ASP A 216 3.14 17.64 -28.86
C ASP A 216 2.73 16.20 -28.54
N ASP A 217 3.12 15.28 -29.43
CA ASP A 217 2.92 13.84 -29.25
C ASP A 217 3.93 13.25 -28.25
N VAL A 218 3.44 13.00 -27.04
CA VAL A 218 4.20 12.39 -25.94
C VAL A 218 4.72 10.98 -26.23
N ARG A 219 4.21 10.27 -27.25
CA ARG A 219 4.63 8.88 -27.56
C ARG A 219 6.08 8.80 -28.01
N LYS A 220 6.55 9.83 -28.72
CA LYS A 220 7.92 9.91 -29.26
C LYS A 220 8.95 10.14 -28.15
N TYR A 221 8.57 10.91 -27.14
CA TYR A 221 9.44 11.32 -26.03
C TYR A 221 9.47 10.33 -24.84
N VAL A 222 8.99 9.10 -25.02
CA VAL A 222 9.04 8.10 -23.94
C VAL A 222 10.44 7.54 -23.81
N VAL A 223 11.05 7.71 -22.63
CA VAL A 223 12.34 7.08 -22.29
C VAL A 223 12.21 5.55 -22.38
N ARG A 224 12.99 4.94 -23.27
CA ARG A 224 13.06 3.50 -23.46
C ARG A 224 14.25 2.94 -22.70
N LYS A 225 14.05 1.81 -22.02
CA LYS A 225 15.12 1.09 -21.34
C LYS A 225 15.78 0.10 -22.31
N PRO A 226 17.09 0.21 -22.59
CA PRO A 226 17.81 -0.86 -23.29
C PRO A 226 17.93 -2.08 -22.38
N LEU A 227 17.70 -3.26 -22.95
CA LEU A 227 17.88 -4.57 -22.33
C LEU A 227 18.91 -5.33 -23.15
N ASN A 228 20.15 -5.28 -22.69
CA ASN A 228 21.25 -6.08 -23.22
C ASN A 228 21.42 -7.25 -22.25
N LYS A 229 21.07 -8.45 -22.69
CA LYS A 229 21.28 -9.70 -21.95
C LYS A 229 22.18 -10.58 -22.81
N GLU A 230 23.19 -11.18 -22.19
CA GLU A 230 24.08 -12.14 -22.85
C GLU A 230 23.25 -13.24 -23.54
N GLY A 231 23.63 -13.58 -24.78
CA GLY A 231 22.92 -14.57 -25.61
C GLY A 231 21.57 -14.12 -26.19
N LYS A 232 21.13 -12.87 -25.97
CA LYS A 232 19.88 -12.35 -26.55
C LYS A 232 20.13 -11.08 -27.36
N LYS A 233 19.45 -10.95 -28.50
CA LYS A 233 19.49 -9.74 -29.33
C LYS A 233 19.14 -8.50 -28.48
N PRO A 234 19.88 -7.38 -28.61
CA PRO A 234 19.58 -6.13 -27.92
C PRO A 234 18.13 -5.71 -28.17
N ARG A 235 17.40 -5.41 -27.11
CA ARG A 235 15.98 -5.03 -27.17
C ARG A 235 15.71 -3.82 -26.31
N THR A 236 14.78 -2.95 -26.73
CA THR A 236 14.33 -1.82 -25.92
C THR A 236 12.93 -2.07 -25.36
N LYS A 237 12.67 -1.63 -24.13
CA LYS A 237 11.35 -1.66 -23.51
C LYS A 237 10.88 -0.26 -23.17
N ALA A 238 9.64 0.05 -23.53
CA ALA A 238 8.97 1.30 -23.19
C ALA A 238 7.80 1.05 -22.21
N PRO A 239 7.54 1.95 -21.26
CA PRO A 239 6.34 1.87 -20.44
C PRO A 239 5.08 2.17 -21.26
N LYS A 240 3.99 1.44 -20.99
CA LYS A 240 2.66 1.82 -21.49
C LYS A 240 2.22 3.14 -20.85
N ILE A 241 2.05 4.18 -21.67
CA ILE A 241 1.68 5.52 -21.22
C ILE A 241 0.27 5.49 -20.60
N GLN A 242 0.14 6.05 -19.40
CA GLN A 242 -1.15 6.20 -18.73
C GLN A 242 -1.72 7.61 -18.93
N ARG A 243 -3.05 7.71 -18.98
CA ARG A 243 -3.80 8.97 -19.16
C ARG A 243 -3.48 9.70 -20.46
N LEU A 244 -3.19 8.94 -21.52
CA LEU A 244 -3.11 9.45 -22.88
C LEU A 244 -4.52 9.51 -23.49
N VAL A 245 -4.84 10.59 -24.20
CA VAL A 245 -6.07 10.66 -25.00
C VAL A 245 -5.89 9.77 -26.22
N THR A 246 -6.73 8.74 -26.35
CA THR A 246 -6.70 7.81 -27.48
C THR A 246 -8.06 7.82 -28.20
N PRO A 247 -8.12 7.42 -29.49
CA PRO A 247 -9.38 7.32 -30.23
C PRO A 247 -10.44 6.48 -29.48
N ARG A 248 -10.01 5.40 -28.82
CA ARG A 248 -10.87 4.56 -27.98
C ARG A 248 -11.48 5.32 -26.79
N VAL A 249 -10.70 6.17 -26.12
CA VAL A 249 -11.21 7.01 -25.01
C VAL A 249 -12.23 8.03 -25.52
N LEU A 250 -11.99 8.63 -26.70
CA LEU A 250 -12.94 9.53 -27.35
C LEU A 250 -14.23 8.80 -27.75
N GLN A 251 -14.12 7.60 -28.31
CA GLN A 251 -15.28 6.74 -28.63
C GLN A 251 -16.09 6.38 -27.38
N HIS A 252 -15.45 6.00 -26.28
CA HIS A 252 -16.14 5.72 -25.01
C HIS A 252 -16.88 6.98 -24.49
N LYS A 253 -16.30 8.18 -24.66
CA LYS A 253 -16.96 9.44 -24.28
C LYS A 253 -18.18 9.72 -25.17
N ARG A 254 -18.05 9.56 -26.50
CA ARG A 254 -19.16 9.69 -27.45
C ARG A 254 -20.29 8.70 -27.14
N ARG A 255 -19.97 7.42 -26.93
CA ARG A 255 -20.94 6.38 -26.55
C ARG A 255 -21.69 6.72 -25.26
N ARG A 256 -20.99 7.21 -24.23
CA ARG A 256 -21.62 7.62 -22.97
C ARG A 256 -22.64 8.74 -23.18
N ILE A 257 -22.30 9.74 -23.98
CA ILE A 257 -23.19 10.86 -24.30
C ILE A 257 -24.39 10.35 -25.12
N ALA A 258 -24.15 9.52 -26.13
CA ALA A 258 -25.21 8.92 -26.94
C ALA A 258 -26.22 8.13 -26.08
N LEU A 259 -25.74 7.31 -25.14
CA LEU A 259 -26.61 6.57 -24.22
C LEU A 259 -27.44 7.48 -23.31
N LYS A 260 -26.88 8.62 -22.86
CA LYS A 260 -27.65 9.62 -22.10
C LYS A 260 -28.78 10.22 -22.94
N ASN A 261 -28.47 10.60 -24.18
CA ASN A 261 -29.44 11.17 -25.11
C ASN A 261 -30.53 10.16 -25.47
N GLN A 262 -30.17 8.89 -25.69
CA GLN A 262 -31.13 7.82 -25.96
C GLN A 262 -32.08 7.60 -24.78
N ARG A 263 -31.58 7.60 -23.54
CA ARG A 263 -32.44 7.48 -22.35
C ARG A 263 -33.38 8.68 -22.21
N ALA A 264 -32.88 9.89 -22.44
CA ALA A 264 -33.71 11.10 -22.38
C ALA A 264 -34.80 11.08 -23.47
N LYS A 265 -34.45 10.66 -24.70
CA LYS A 265 -35.41 10.50 -25.80
C LYS A 265 -36.47 9.46 -25.46
N LYS A 266 -36.06 8.28 -25.00
CA LYS A 266 -36.96 7.21 -24.57
C LYS A 266 -37.95 7.68 -23.50
N ASN A 267 -37.46 8.32 -22.44
CA ASN A 267 -38.33 8.82 -21.37
C ASN A 267 -39.32 9.88 -21.88
N LYS A 268 -38.91 10.73 -22.83
CA LYS A 268 -39.79 11.73 -23.45
C LYS A 268 -40.88 11.08 -24.30
N GLU A 269 -40.53 10.04 -25.06
CA GLU A 269 -41.46 9.26 -25.86
C GLU A 269 -42.47 8.51 -24.98
N GLU A 270 -42.00 7.81 -23.95
CA GLU A 270 -42.86 7.11 -22.98
C GLU A 270 -43.80 8.06 -22.24
N ALA A 271 -43.32 9.25 -21.84
CA ALA A 271 -44.17 10.26 -21.20
C ALA A 271 -45.25 10.79 -22.15
N ALA A 272 -44.91 11.01 -23.43
CA ALA A 272 -45.85 11.45 -24.44
C ALA A 272 -46.90 10.37 -24.77
N GLU A 273 -46.48 9.11 -24.83
CA GLU A 273 -47.36 7.96 -25.02
C GLU A 273 -48.32 7.79 -23.83
N TYR A 274 -47.80 7.86 -22.61
CA TYR A 274 -48.60 7.80 -21.39
C TYR A 274 -49.61 8.96 -21.31
N ALA A 275 -49.21 10.17 -21.67
CA ALA A 275 -50.12 11.32 -21.71
C ALA A 275 -51.29 11.11 -22.69
N LYS A 276 -51.03 10.55 -23.87
CA LYS A 276 -52.08 10.18 -24.84
C LYS A 276 -53.02 9.11 -24.27
N LEU A 277 -52.47 8.07 -23.64
CA LEU A 277 -53.27 7.01 -23.02
C LEU A 277 -54.15 7.56 -21.90
N LEU A 278 -53.60 8.43 -21.05
CA LEU A 278 -54.31 9.05 -19.94
C LEU A 278 -55.45 9.95 -20.44
N ALA A 279 -55.21 10.74 -21.49
CA ALA A 279 -56.24 11.57 -22.12
C ALA A 279 -57.43 10.71 -22.64
N LYS A 280 -57.14 9.57 -23.28
CA LYS A 280 -58.17 8.61 -23.73
C LYS A 280 -58.99 8.07 -22.55
N ARG A 281 -58.32 7.59 -21.49
CA ARG A 281 -58.99 7.05 -20.29
C ARG A 281 -59.84 8.08 -19.56
N MET A 282 -59.37 9.33 -19.48
CA MET A 282 -60.13 10.43 -18.86
C MET A 282 -61.36 10.80 -19.69
N LYS A 283 -61.25 10.77 -21.02
CA LYS A 283 -62.39 10.99 -21.92
C LYS A 283 -63.47 9.90 -21.74
N GLU A 284 -63.08 8.63 -21.79
CA GLU A 284 -63.99 7.49 -21.56
C GLU A 284 -64.67 7.56 -20.19
N ALA A 285 -63.94 7.93 -19.13
CA ALA A 285 -64.50 8.09 -17.78
C ALA A 285 -65.50 9.25 -17.72
N LYS A 286 -65.23 10.36 -18.42
CA LYS A 286 -66.13 11.51 -18.50
C LYS A 286 -67.42 11.15 -19.26
N GLU A 287 -67.31 10.42 -20.37
CA GLU A 287 -68.45 9.93 -21.15
C GLU A 287 -69.33 9.00 -20.31
N LYS A 288 -68.74 8.00 -19.63
CA LYS A 288 -69.47 7.13 -18.69
C LYS A 288 -70.18 7.90 -17.59
N ARG A 289 -69.54 8.93 -17.03
CA ARG A 289 -70.17 9.80 -16.01
C ARG A 289 -71.33 10.59 -16.60
N GLN A 290 -71.21 11.11 -17.82
CA GLN A 290 -72.29 11.80 -18.52
C GLN A 290 -73.46 10.87 -18.83
N GLU A 291 -73.21 9.64 -19.27
CA GLU A 291 -74.24 8.62 -19.46
C GLU A 291 -75.00 8.31 -18.16
N GLN A 292 -74.28 8.16 -17.04
CA GLN A 292 -74.91 7.98 -15.72
C GLN A 292 -75.78 9.18 -15.32
N ILE A 293 -75.31 10.41 -15.56
CA ILE A 293 -76.08 11.63 -15.30
C ILE A 293 -77.32 11.69 -16.21
N ALA A 294 -77.18 11.37 -17.49
CA ALA A 294 -78.29 11.34 -18.44
C ALA A 294 -79.33 10.26 -18.05
N LYS A 295 -78.88 9.08 -17.63
CA LYS A 295 -79.73 8.01 -17.09
C LYS A 295 -80.47 8.49 -15.83
N ARG A 296 -79.78 9.15 -14.89
CA ARG A 296 -80.40 9.74 -13.70
C ARG A 296 -81.45 10.79 -14.05
N ARG A 297 -81.17 11.69 -15.01
CA ARG A 297 -82.11 12.71 -15.48
C ARG A 297 -83.37 12.09 -16.11
N ARG A 298 -83.21 11.09 -16.98
CA ARG A 298 -84.33 10.33 -17.58
C ARG A 298 -85.20 9.65 -16.51
N LEU A 299 -84.58 9.02 -15.52
CA LEU A 299 -85.32 8.39 -14.42
C LEU A 299 -86.09 9.42 -13.59
N SER A 300 -85.51 10.61 -13.33
CA SER A 300 -86.21 11.68 -12.61
C SER A 300 -87.36 12.29 -13.41
N SER A 301 -87.24 12.44 -14.74
CA SER A 301 -88.33 12.97 -15.57
C SER A 301 -89.48 11.98 -15.68
N LEU A 302 -89.19 10.68 -15.83
CA LEU A 302 -90.20 9.62 -15.80
C LEU A 302 -90.98 9.61 -14.47
N ARG A 303 -90.27 9.77 -13.35
CA ARG A 303 -90.87 9.85 -12.01
C ARG A 303 -91.74 11.09 -11.82
N ALA A 304 -91.38 12.23 -12.43
CA ALA A 304 -92.16 13.46 -12.40
C ALA A 304 -93.41 13.39 -13.31
N SER A 305 -93.35 12.66 -14.43
CA SER A 305 -94.53 12.41 -15.28
C SER A 305 -95.53 11.47 -14.60
N THR A 306 -95.08 10.41 -13.93
CA THR A 306 -95.96 9.49 -13.20
C THR A 306 -96.66 10.17 -12.02
N SER A 307 -95.97 11.06 -11.29
CA SER A 307 -96.61 11.83 -10.21
C SER A 307 -97.63 12.86 -10.71
N LYS A 308 -97.49 13.35 -11.95
CA LYS A 308 -98.45 14.29 -12.56
C LYS A 308 -99.71 13.58 -13.07
N SER A 309 -99.57 12.38 -13.63
CA SER A 309 -100.72 11.56 -14.02
C SER A 309 -101.55 11.11 -12.81
N GLU A 310 -100.91 10.84 -11.67
CA GLU A 310 -101.62 10.51 -10.42
C GLU A 310 -102.35 11.72 -9.80
N SER A 311 -101.87 12.95 -10.01
CA SER A 311 -102.55 14.17 -9.54
C SER A 311 -103.71 14.64 -10.42
N SER A 312 -103.76 14.24 -11.70
CA SER A 312 -104.85 14.59 -12.63
C SER A 312 -106.03 13.60 -12.59
N GLN A 313 -105.97 12.57 -11.75
CA GLN A 313 -107.02 11.56 -11.57
C GLN A 313 -107.76 11.68 -10.21
N LYS A 314 -107.71 12.85 -9.57
CA LYS A 314 -108.50 13.18 -8.38
C LYS A 314 -109.27 14.47 -8.59
#